data_AF-A0A1M4XUI3-F1
#
_entry.id   AF-A0A1M4XUI3-F1
#
_cell.length_a   1.000
_cell.length_b   1.000
_cell.length_c   1.000
_cell.angle_alpha   90.00
_cell.angle_beta   90.00
_cell.angle_gamma   90.00
#
_symmetry.space_group_name_H-M   'P 1'
#
loop_
_entity.id
_entity.type
_entity.pdbx_description
1 polymer ?
#
loop_
_entity_poly.entity_id
_entity_poly.type
_entity_poly.pdbx_seq_one_letter_code
_entity_poly.pdbx_strand_id
1 'polypeptide(L)'
;MNNNTEKYYTAKQGRLPLFFSDCLDICDPVLAFDRIMEEIGIERYLRPEPSHKLGRPGYNRVNMLKTVLFGFMDTGYASLRELEDRCKVNIRYMYLMDHET
;
A
#
# COMPACT_ATOMS: atom_id res chain seq x y z
N MET A 1 32.80 10.12 14.83
CA MET A 1 32.25 9.15 13.85
C MET A 1 30.79 9.50 13.66
N ASN A 2 30.46 10.10 12.51
CA ASN A 2 29.09 10.53 12.22
C ASN A 2 28.29 9.31 11.75
N ASN A 3 27.44 8.79 12.64
CA ASN A 3 26.52 7.71 12.31
C ASN A 3 25.29 8.31 11.61
N ASN A 4 25.45 8.70 10.34
CA ASN A 4 24.31 9.07 9.48
C ASN A 4 23.57 7.79 9.06
N THR A 5 22.91 7.11 10.00
CA THR A 5 21.81 6.21 9.64
C THR A 5 20.57 7.05 9.43
N GLU A 6 20.46 7.70 8.27
CA GLU A 6 19.17 8.15 7.77
C GLU A 6 18.37 6.90 7.41
N LYS A 7 17.77 6.26 8.42
CA LYS A 7 16.78 5.21 8.21
C LYS A 7 15.52 5.89 7.70
N TYR A 8 15.42 6.04 6.38
CA TYR A 8 14.17 6.35 5.69
C TYR A 8 13.23 5.13 5.77
N TYR A 9 12.80 4.78 6.98
CA TYR A 9 11.81 3.75 7.22
C TYR A 9 10.45 4.42 7.37
N THR A 10 9.51 4.06 6.49
CA THR A 10 8.12 4.48 6.61
C THR A 10 7.37 3.43 7.39
N ALA A 11 7.04 3.72 8.65
CA ALA A 11 6.34 2.79 9.51
C ALA A 11 4.87 2.65 9.12
N LYS A 12 4.40 1.41 8.94
CA LYS A 12 2.97 1.10 8.85
C LYS A 12 2.37 1.12 10.26
N GLN A 13 1.33 1.91 10.47
CA GLN A 13 0.66 2.00 11.76
C GLN A 13 -0.19 0.74 12.01
N GLY A 14 0.08 0.04 13.11
CA GLY A 14 -0.75 -1.08 13.56
C GLY A 14 -2.15 -0.59 13.93
N ARG A 15 -3.17 -1.32 13.47
CA ARG A 15 -4.57 -1.07 13.84
C ARG A 15 -5.15 -2.29 14.54
N LEU A 16 -6.01 -2.05 15.53
CA LEU A 16 -6.75 -3.11 16.20
C LEU A 16 -7.84 -3.62 15.25
N PRO A 17 -7.87 -4.93 14.92
CA PRO A 17 -8.92 -5.45 14.06
C PRO A 17 -10.27 -5.45 14.78
N LEU A 18 -11.36 -5.32 14.01
CA LEU A 18 -12.72 -5.44 14.55
C LEU A 18 -13.04 -6.88 14.95
N PHE A 19 -12.48 -7.86 14.22
CA PHE A 19 -12.59 -9.28 14.51
C PHE A 19 -11.21 -9.90 14.67
N PHE A 20 -11.04 -10.81 15.64
CA PHE A 20 -9.75 -11.50 15.85
C PHE A 20 -9.27 -12.31 14.64
N SER A 21 -10.19 -12.70 13.76
CA SER A 21 -9.89 -13.41 12.52
C SER A 21 -9.28 -12.52 11.44
N ASP A 22 -9.41 -11.18 11.57
CA ASP A 22 -8.89 -10.23 10.59
C ASP A 22 -7.41 -9.93 10.87
N CYS A 23 -6.57 -10.95 10.69
CA CYS A 23 -5.12 -10.83 10.78
C CYS A 23 -4.46 -11.35 9.52
N LEU A 24 -3.43 -10.63 9.05
CA LEU A 24 -2.55 -11.13 7.99
C LEU A 24 -1.58 -12.14 8.56
N ASP A 25 -1.44 -13.28 7.87
CA ASP A 25 -0.38 -14.25 8.19
C ASP A 25 0.99 -13.64 7.88
N ILE A 26 1.99 -14.03 8.66
CA ILE A 26 3.39 -13.61 8.46
C ILE A 26 3.91 -14.08 7.10
N CYS A 27 3.36 -15.19 6.60
CA CYS A 27 3.68 -15.75 5.29
C CYS A 27 2.75 -15.26 4.17
N ASP A 28 1.88 -14.26 4.42
CA ASP A 28 0.96 -13.78 3.39
C ASP A 28 1.74 -13.12 2.23
N PRO A 29 1.42 -13.46 0.96
CA PRO A 29 2.12 -12.93 -0.21
C PRO A 29 2.07 -11.40 -0.31
N VAL A 30 1.07 -10.74 0.30
CA VAL A 30 0.98 -9.27 0.29
C VAL A 30 2.20 -8.62 0.96
N LEU A 31 2.74 -9.24 2.01
CA LEU A 31 3.89 -8.72 2.75
C LEU A 31 5.18 -8.84 1.93
N ALA A 32 5.36 -9.98 1.26
CA ALA A 32 6.48 -10.20 0.35
C ALA A 32 6.42 -9.24 -0.83
N PHE A 33 5.23 -9.06 -1.42
CA PHE A 33 4.99 -8.10 -2.48
C PHE A 33 5.34 -6.67 -2.06
N ASP A 34 4.83 -6.21 -0.92
CA ASP A 34 5.04 -4.85 -0.44
C ASP A 34 6.53 -4.54 -0.23
N ARG A 35 7.26 -5.50 0.36
CA ARG A 35 8.71 -5.42 0.54
C ARG A 35 9.46 -5.35 -0.78
N ILE A 36 9.12 -6.19 -1.76
CA ILE A 36 9.74 -6.15 -3.09
C ILE A 36 9.51 -4.78 -3.76
N MET A 37 8.29 -4.25 -3.65
CA MET A 37 7.92 -2.96 -4.23
C MET A 37 8.65 -1.78 -3.58
N GLU A 38 8.94 -1.87 -2.28
CA GLU A 38 9.79 -0.91 -1.56
C GLU A 38 11.25 -0.98 -2.00
N GLU A 39 11.82 -2.18 -2.11
CA GLU A 39 13.21 -2.39 -2.55
C GLU A 39 13.43 -1.93 -4.01
N ILE A 40 12.43 -2.10 -4.87
CA ILE A 40 12.44 -1.55 -6.24
C ILE A 40 12.47 -0.02 -6.21
N GLY A 41 11.93 0.61 -5.17
CA GLY A 41 11.84 2.06 -5.06
C GLY A 41 10.85 2.66 -6.07
N ILE A 42 9.63 2.10 -6.13
CA ILE A 42 8.57 2.49 -7.10
C ILE A 42 8.32 4.00 -7.18
N GLU A 43 8.48 4.70 -6.06
CA GLU A 43 8.33 6.15 -5.97
C GLU A 43 9.15 6.89 -7.05
N ARG A 44 10.34 6.38 -7.41
CA ARG A 44 11.22 6.96 -8.43
C ARG A 44 10.60 6.98 -9.83
N TYR A 45 9.62 6.12 -10.08
CA TYR A 45 8.90 6.04 -11.36
C TYR A 45 7.63 6.88 -11.36
N LEU A 46 7.21 7.40 -10.20
CA LEU A 46 6.09 8.31 -10.10
C LEU A 46 6.56 9.76 -10.28
N ARG A 47 5.69 10.60 -10.83
CA ARG A 47 5.97 12.05 -10.89
C ARG A 47 6.08 12.60 -9.47
N PRO A 48 6.96 13.58 -9.21
CA PRO A 48 7.02 14.23 -7.90
C PRO A 48 5.66 14.81 -7.51
N GLU A 49 5.41 14.95 -6.21
CA GLU A 49 4.17 15.59 -5.75
C GLU A 49 4.13 17.04 -6.26
N PRO A 50 2.95 17.54 -6.69
CA PRO A 50 2.83 18.94 -7.04
C PRO A 50 3.14 19.80 -5.81
N SER A 51 3.91 20.88 -6.03
CA SER A 51 4.31 21.81 -4.96
C SER A 51 3.13 22.51 -4.30
N HIS A 52 1.97 22.54 -4.95
CA HIS A 52 0.74 23.10 -4.41
C HIS A 52 -0.36 22.03 -4.45
N LYS A 53 -0.81 21.62 -3.26
CA LYS A 53 -1.98 20.74 -3.08
C LYS A 53 -3.22 21.63 -3.10
N LEU A 54 -3.92 21.72 -4.24
CA LEU A 54 -5.24 22.35 -4.32
C LEU A 54 -6.33 21.27 -4.24
N GLY A 55 -7.39 21.54 -3.47
CA GLY A 55 -8.57 20.69 -3.40
C GLY A 55 -8.52 19.61 -2.31
N ARG A 56 -9.27 18.52 -2.52
CA ARG A 56 -9.39 17.41 -1.57
C ARG A 56 -8.07 16.63 -1.52
N PRO A 57 -7.57 16.23 -0.33
CA PRO A 57 -6.42 15.33 -0.25
C PRO A 57 -6.74 14.06 -1.04
N GLY A 58 -5.92 13.76 -2.05
CA GLY A 58 -6.01 12.53 -2.82
C GLY A 58 -5.36 11.37 -2.09
N TYR A 59 -5.58 10.15 -2.59
CA TYR A 59 -4.93 8.95 -2.09
C TYR A 59 -3.41 8.99 -2.32
N ASN A 60 -2.67 8.26 -1.48
CA ASN A 60 -1.24 8.05 -1.69
C ASN A 60 -1.00 7.31 -3.01
N ARG A 61 -0.25 7.95 -3.92
CA ARG A 61 0.00 7.44 -5.29
C ARG A 61 0.81 6.15 -5.30
N VAL A 62 1.73 5.97 -4.35
CA VAL A 62 2.53 4.75 -4.21
C VAL A 62 1.63 3.60 -3.78
N ASN A 63 0.81 3.80 -2.75
CA ASN A 63 -0.13 2.79 -2.27
C ASN A 63 -1.16 2.43 -3.35
N MET A 64 -1.72 3.42 -4.03
CA MET A 64 -2.63 3.18 -5.16
C MET A 64 -2.01 2.29 -6.23
N LEU A 65 -0.76 2.57 -6.62
CA LEU A 65 -0.07 1.76 -7.61
C LEU A 65 0.23 0.34 -7.10
N LYS A 66 0.69 0.20 -5.85
CA LYS A 66 0.90 -1.10 -5.19
C LYS A 66 -0.38 -1.93 -5.22
N THR A 67 -1.51 -1.34 -4.85
CA THR A 67 -2.83 -2.00 -4.82
C THR A 67 -3.29 -2.46 -6.20
N VAL A 68 -3.11 -1.63 -7.23
CA VAL A 68 -3.45 -1.99 -8.61
C VAL A 68 -2.59 -3.16 -9.09
N LEU A 69 -1.26 -3.07 -8.92
CA LEU A 69 -0.33 -4.14 -9.31
C LEU A 69 -0.61 -5.45 -8.57
N PHE A 70 -0.89 -5.37 -7.27
CA PHE A 70 -1.27 -6.54 -6.48
C PHE A 70 -2.58 -7.15 -6.97
N GLY A 71 -3.58 -6.34 -7.32
CA GLY A 71 -4.83 -6.81 -7.91
C GLY A 71 -4.63 -7.59 -9.21
N PHE A 72 -3.72 -7.11 -10.06
CA PHE A 72 -3.35 -7.81 -11.28
C PHE A 72 -2.62 -9.12 -11.03
N MET A 73 -1.80 -9.19 -9.98
CA MET A 73 -1.10 -10.42 -9.59
C MET A 73 -2.03 -11.47 -8.98
N ASP A 74 -2.96 -11.05 -8.10
CA ASP A 74 -3.84 -11.94 -7.33
C ASP A 74 -4.94 -12.56 -8.21
N THR A 75 -5.58 -11.75 -9.06
CA THR A 75 -6.75 -12.20 -9.83
C THR A 75 -6.63 -12.03 -11.34
N GLY A 76 -5.48 -11.59 -11.84
CA GLY A 76 -5.33 -11.27 -13.25
C GLY A 76 -6.10 -10.00 -13.61
N TYR A 77 -6.91 -10.04 -14.67
CA TYR A 77 -7.69 -8.88 -15.08
C TYR A 77 -8.89 -8.66 -14.15
N ALA A 78 -8.82 -7.61 -13.31
CA ALA A 78 -9.92 -7.14 -12.48
C ALA A 78 -10.43 -5.78 -12.94
N SER A 79 -11.73 -5.53 -12.77
CA SER A 79 -12.30 -4.20 -13.03
C SER A 79 -11.92 -3.22 -11.91
N LEU A 80 -11.89 -1.92 -12.22
CA LEU A 80 -11.60 -0.90 -11.19
C LEU A 80 -12.62 -0.91 -10.05
N ARG A 81 -13.88 -1.23 -10.34
CA ARG A 81 -14.94 -1.32 -9.34
C ARG A 81 -14.73 -2.51 -8.40
N GLU A 82 -14.33 -3.64 -8.95
CA GLU A 82 -14.00 -4.83 -8.16
C GLU A 82 -12.76 -4.58 -7.28
N LEU A 83 -11.75 -3.88 -7.81
CA LEU A 83 -10.60 -3.48 -7.03
C LEU A 83 -10.97 -2.54 -5.87
N GLU A 84 -11.84 -1.56 -6.13
CA GLU A 84 -12.37 -0.65 -5.12
C GLU A 84 -13.12 -1.41 -4.01
N ASP A 85 -13.97 -2.37 -4.38
CA ASP A 85 -14.72 -3.17 -3.42
C ASP A 85 -13.76 -4.01 -2.55
N ARG A 86 -12.70 -4.57 -3.13
CA ARG A 86 -11.65 -5.30 -2.37
C ARG A 86 -10.92 -4.40 -1.38
N CYS A 87 -10.64 -3.15 -1.72
CA CYS A 87 -10.04 -2.21 -0.78
C CYS A 87 -10.89 -2.01 0.48
N LYS A 88 -12.21 -2.23 0.41
CA LYS A 88 -13.13 -2.07 1.55
C LYS A 88 -13.28 -3.33 2.40
N VAL A 89 -13.16 -4.51 1.79
CA VAL A 89 -13.51 -5.79 2.45
C VAL A 89 -12.33 -6.72 2.69
N ASN A 90 -11.24 -6.60 1.93
CA ASN A 90 -10.13 -7.54 1.98
C ASN A 90 -8.94 -6.92 2.72
N ILE A 91 -8.54 -7.57 3.82
CA ILE A 91 -7.46 -7.12 4.72
C ILE A 91 -6.12 -6.89 4.00
N ARG A 92 -5.83 -7.62 2.90
CA ARG A 92 -4.61 -7.44 2.10
C ARG A 92 -4.62 -6.09 1.38
N TYR A 93 -5.74 -5.74 0.78
CA TYR A 93 -5.91 -4.47 0.06
C TYR A 93 -6.02 -3.31 1.03
N MET A 94 -6.69 -3.50 2.17
CA MET A 94 -6.72 -2.54 3.27
C MET A 94 -5.30 -2.26 3.80
N TYR A 95 -4.47 -3.28 3.96
CA TYR A 95 -3.06 -3.13 4.35
C TYR A 95 -2.27 -2.28 3.34
N LEU A 96 -2.36 -2.58 2.05
CA LEU A 96 -1.66 -1.82 1.00
C LEU A 96 -2.10 -0.36 0.94
N MET A 97 -3.38 -0.11 1.18
CA MET A 97 -3.99 1.23 1.19
C MET A 97 -3.88 1.95 2.54
N ASP A 98 -3.17 1.42 3.53
CA ASP A 98 -3.10 2.00 4.89
C ASP A 98 -4.50 2.20 5.52
N HIS A 99 -5.46 1.36 5.14
CA HIS A 99 -6.88 1.44 5.51
C HIS A 99 -7.50 2.82 5.19
N GLU A 100 -6.93 3.55 4.23
CA GLU A 100 -7.52 4.75 3.65
C GLU A 100 -8.38 4.34 2.44
N THR A 101 -9.70 4.26 2.64
CA THR A 101 -10.70 3.97 1.59
C THR A 101 -11.62 5.13 1.34
#